data_AF-A0A2E6WQP9-F1
#
_entry.id   AF-A0A2E6WQP9-F1
#
_cell.length_a   1.000
_cell.length_b   1.000
_cell.length_c   1.000
_cell.angle_alpha   90.00
_cell.angle_beta   90.00
_cell.angle_gamma   90.00
#
_symmetry.space_group_name_H-M   'P 1'
#
loop_
_entity.id
_entity.type
_entity.pdbx_description
1 polymer ?
#
loop_
_entity_poly.entity_id
_entity_poly.type
_entity_poly.pdbx_seq_one_letter_code
_entity_poly.pdbx_strand_id
1 'polypeptide(L)'
;MVTEDKKGLAQTVTGLIKPDELGITLTHEHLLFDGTGFPKSSGFDQIPTEASLKDLYYKPVSFETLGWIRHHGVYNIDNGKLLDINTAIEEVDLFKQYGGGTLVDVTSIGIARDPIGLARISRHTG
;
A
#
# COMPACT_ATOMS: atom_id res chain seq x y z
N MET A 1 -25.39 -20.71 10.12
CA MET A 1 -24.13 -20.66 9.35
C MET A 1 -23.29 -21.83 9.81
N VAL A 2 -22.95 -22.76 8.91
CA VAL A 2 -21.99 -23.82 9.23
C VAL A 2 -20.61 -23.16 9.24
N THR A 3 -19.94 -23.16 10.39
CA THR A 3 -18.56 -22.68 10.48
C THR A 3 -17.66 -23.73 9.84
N GLU A 4 -17.16 -23.47 8.64
CA GLU A 4 -16.07 -24.26 8.06
C GLU A 4 -14.87 -24.22 9.00
N ASP A 5 -14.22 -25.38 9.22
CA ASP A 5 -12.98 -25.47 9.99
C ASP A 5 -11.88 -24.69 9.23
N LYS A 6 -11.43 -23.59 9.82
CA LYS A 6 -10.43 -22.69 9.22
C LYS A 6 -8.99 -23.13 9.48
N LYS A 7 -8.79 -24.20 10.27
CA LYS A 7 -7.45 -24.64 10.66
C LYS A 7 -6.64 -25.05 9.43
N GLY A 8 -5.44 -24.49 9.29
CA GLY A 8 -4.53 -24.79 8.18
C GLY A 8 -4.90 -24.11 6.85
N LEU A 9 -5.84 -23.17 6.84
CA LEU A 9 -6.19 -22.36 5.68
C LEU A 9 -5.69 -20.91 5.83
N ALA A 10 -5.48 -20.22 4.72
CA ALA A 10 -5.23 -18.79 4.69
C ALA A 10 -6.54 -18.04 4.38
N GLN A 11 -6.84 -16.99 5.13
CA GLN A 11 -7.98 -16.11 4.88
C GLN A 11 -7.53 -14.93 4.02
N THR A 12 -8.07 -14.84 2.80
CA THR A 12 -7.90 -13.70 1.91
C THR A 12 -9.12 -12.77 1.98
N VAL A 13 -9.05 -11.64 1.28
CA VAL A 13 -10.16 -10.69 1.12
C VAL A 13 -11.30 -11.23 0.24
N THR A 14 -11.09 -12.32 -0.49
CA THR A 14 -12.08 -12.96 -1.36
C THR A 14 -12.53 -14.34 -0.87
N GLY A 15 -11.87 -14.93 0.14
CA GLY A 15 -12.26 -16.23 0.71
C GLY A 15 -11.11 -16.98 1.39
N LEU A 16 -11.41 -18.19 1.87
CA LEU A 16 -10.39 -19.11 2.37
C LEU A 16 -9.70 -19.81 1.19
N ILE A 17 -8.38 -20.00 1.29
CA ILE A 17 -7.58 -20.78 0.34
C ILE A 17 -6.66 -21.76 1.09
N LYS A 18 -6.23 -22.83 0.44
CA LYS A 18 -5.23 -23.75 1.00
C LYS A 18 -3.82 -23.13 0.93
N PRO A 19 -2.88 -23.52 1.80
CA PRO A 19 -1.52 -23.01 1.77
C PRO A 19 -0.82 -23.23 0.42
N ASP A 20 -1.07 -24.35 -0.25
CA ASP A 20 -0.45 -24.67 -1.55
C ASP A 20 -0.98 -23.78 -2.70
N GLU A 21 -2.06 -23.05 -2.48
CA GLU A 21 -2.63 -22.08 -3.45
C GLU A 21 -1.98 -20.69 -3.34
N LEU A 22 -1.15 -20.43 -2.31
CA LEU A 22 -0.54 -19.11 -2.10
C LEU A 22 0.42 -18.70 -3.22
N GLY A 23 1.14 -19.67 -3.80
CA GLY A 23 2.19 -19.40 -4.79
C GLY A 23 3.33 -18.51 -4.25
N ILE A 24 4.01 -17.78 -5.14
CA ILE A 24 5.02 -16.80 -4.74
C ILE A 24 4.33 -15.70 -3.94
N THR A 25 4.79 -15.48 -2.71
CA THR A 25 4.12 -14.57 -1.78
C THR A 25 5.04 -13.42 -1.37
N LEU A 26 4.58 -12.18 -1.53
CA LEU A 26 5.15 -11.02 -0.85
C LEU A 26 4.42 -10.82 0.48
N THR A 27 5.17 -10.94 1.59
CA THR A 27 4.58 -11.07 2.93
C THR A 27 4.41 -9.74 3.68
N HIS A 28 4.79 -8.61 3.08
CA HIS A 28 4.71 -7.30 3.72
C HIS A 28 4.62 -6.20 2.67
N GLU A 29 3.41 -5.88 2.24
CA GLU A 29 3.16 -4.82 1.28
C GLU A 29 2.06 -3.86 1.76
N HIS A 30 1.95 -2.73 1.07
CA HIS A 30 0.87 -1.75 1.24
C HIS A 30 0.32 -1.42 -0.14
N LEU A 31 -0.84 -1.97 -0.51
CA LEU A 31 -1.46 -1.73 -1.81
C LEU A 31 -2.27 -0.43 -1.81
N LEU A 32 -2.89 -0.11 -0.67
CA LEU A 32 -3.57 1.15 -0.41
C LEU A 32 -3.14 1.65 0.97
N PHE A 33 -2.70 2.89 1.06
CA PHE A 33 -2.05 3.42 2.26
C PHE A 33 -2.14 4.93 2.34
N ASP A 34 -2.37 5.45 3.55
CA ASP A 34 -2.26 6.88 3.85
C ASP A 34 -1.40 7.09 5.10
N GLY A 35 -0.19 7.61 4.90
CA GLY A 35 0.76 7.91 5.97
C GLY A 35 0.37 9.10 6.84
N THR A 36 -0.62 9.91 6.45
CA THR A 36 -1.06 11.07 7.25
C THR A 36 -1.73 10.68 8.57
N GLY A 37 -2.15 9.42 8.70
CA GLY A 37 -2.70 8.87 9.94
C GLY A 37 -1.65 8.52 10.99
N PHE A 38 -0.35 8.56 10.66
CA PHE A 38 0.69 8.30 11.64
C PHE A 38 0.73 9.36 12.76
N PRO A 39 1.09 8.97 14.00
CA PRO A 39 1.31 9.94 15.07
C PRO A 39 2.40 10.94 14.67
N LYS A 40 2.26 12.21 15.05
CA LYS A 40 3.29 13.24 14.76
C LYS A 40 4.68 12.88 15.30
N SER A 41 4.74 12.08 16.37
CA SER A 41 5.98 11.56 16.94
C SER A 41 6.71 10.54 16.07
N SER A 42 6.06 10.02 15.02
CA SER A 42 6.65 9.03 14.11
C SER A 42 7.65 9.61 13.12
N GLY A 43 7.66 10.93 12.93
CA GLY A 43 8.48 11.59 11.92
C GLY A 43 7.96 11.46 10.48
N PHE A 44 6.79 10.87 10.24
CA PHE A 44 6.18 10.75 8.91
C PHE A 44 5.37 11.99 8.46
N ASP A 45 5.43 13.09 9.22
CA ASP A 45 4.77 14.36 8.91
C ASP A 45 5.67 15.56 9.24
N GLN A 46 6.90 15.56 8.70
CA GLN A 46 7.85 16.66 8.89
C GLN A 46 7.66 17.73 7.81
N ILE A 47 6.71 18.63 8.06
CA ILE A 47 6.52 19.81 7.21
C ILE A 47 7.76 20.72 7.35
N PRO A 48 8.44 21.10 6.26
CA PRO A 48 9.58 22.02 6.31
C PRO A 48 9.22 23.34 6.99
N THR A 49 10.16 23.88 7.78
CA THR A 49 9.97 25.17 8.46
C THR A 49 10.23 26.35 7.52
N GLU A 50 11.14 26.15 6.57
CA GLU A 50 11.61 27.08 5.56
C GLU A 50 10.50 27.33 4.53
N ALA A 51 10.12 28.59 4.38
CA ALA A 51 9.03 28.98 3.47
C ALA A 51 9.26 28.53 2.02
N SER A 52 10.51 28.53 1.55
CA SER A 52 10.89 28.09 0.22
C SER A 52 10.74 26.59 -0.02
N LEU A 53 10.71 25.77 1.03
CA LEU A 53 10.61 24.31 0.94
C LEU A 53 9.21 23.79 1.25
N LYS A 54 8.35 24.61 1.89
CA LYS A 54 6.96 24.22 2.18
C LYS A 54 6.17 23.84 0.94
N ASP A 55 6.41 24.52 -0.19
CA ASP A 55 5.73 24.20 -1.44
C ASP A 55 6.08 22.78 -1.91
N LEU A 56 7.35 22.36 -1.79
CA LEU A 56 7.79 21.00 -2.15
C LEU A 56 7.09 19.90 -1.34
N TYR A 57 6.69 20.18 -0.11
CA TYR A 57 5.96 19.21 0.72
C TYR A 57 4.56 18.92 0.17
N TYR A 58 3.87 19.93 -0.39
CA TYR A 58 2.49 19.82 -0.88
C TYR A 58 2.39 19.57 -2.40
N LYS A 59 3.46 19.75 -3.17
CA LYS A 59 3.47 19.45 -4.62
C LYS A 59 3.24 17.96 -4.89
N PRO A 60 2.61 17.60 -6.02
CA PRO A 60 2.57 16.22 -6.49
C PRO A 60 3.96 15.61 -6.71
N VAL A 61 4.05 14.28 -6.66
CA VAL A 61 5.22 13.55 -7.11
C VAL A 61 5.42 13.78 -8.62
N SER A 62 6.61 14.22 -8.99
CA SER A 62 7.01 14.52 -10.36
C SER A 62 8.52 14.41 -10.50
N PHE A 63 9.05 14.50 -11.73
CA PHE A 63 10.50 14.54 -11.93
C PHE A 63 11.19 15.72 -11.20
N GLU A 64 10.48 16.83 -10.97
CA GLU A 64 10.99 17.97 -10.20
C GLU A 64 11.13 17.61 -8.70
N THR A 65 10.10 17.02 -8.10
CA THR A 65 10.08 16.71 -6.67
C THR A 65 10.89 15.45 -6.32
N LEU A 66 11.05 14.51 -7.27
CA LEU A 66 11.73 13.23 -7.05
C LEU A 66 13.18 13.37 -6.56
N GLY A 67 13.92 14.34 -7.09
CA GLY A 67 15.30 14.59 -6.67
C GLY A 67 15.38 15.02 -5.20
N TRP A 68 14.47 15.90 -4.78
CA TRP A 68 14.36 16.36 -3.40
C TRP A 68 13.95 15.23 -2.44
N ILE A 69 12.97 14.42 -2.84
CA ILE A 69 12.49 13.28 -2.04
C ILE A 69 13.62 12.26 -1.84
N ARG A 70 14.28 11.83 -2.92
CA ARG A 70 15.26 10.73 -2.87
C ARG A 70 16.63 11.13 -2.32
N HIS A 71 17.11 12.32 -2.67
CA HIS A 71 18.50 12.71 -2.39
C HIS A 71 18.65 13.72 -1.27
N HIS A 72 17.58 14.44 -0.95
CA HIS A 72 17.59 15.46 0.10
C HIS A 72 16.68 15.11 1.29
N GLY A 73 16.00 13.97 1.25
CA GLY A 73 15.12 13.50 2.33
C GLY A 73 13.96 14.45 2.61
N VAL A 74 13.58 15.29 1.64
CA VAL A 74 12.45 16.20 1.79
C VAL A 74 11.18 15.37 1.83
N TYR A 75 10.44 15.48 2.93
CA TYR A 75 9.13 14.86 3.05
C TYR A 75 8.16 15.52 2.07
N ASN A 76 7.42 14.68 1.36
CA ASN A 76 6.39 15.07 0.41
C ASN A 76 5.13 14.26 0.73
N ILE A 77 4.02 14.95 0.96
CA ILE A 77 2.78 14.31 1.44
C ILE A 77 2.13 13.42 0.39
N ASP A 78 2.35 13.72 -0.89
CA ASP A 78 1.82 12.94 -2.01
C ASP A 78 2.57 11.60 -2.14
N ASN A 79 3.91 11.62 -2.00
CA ASN A 79 4.74 10.41 -1.94
C ASN A 79 4.43 9.51 -0.73
N GLY A 80 3.87 10.08 0.35
CA GLY A 80 3.47 9.35 1.55
C GLY A 80 2.12 8.64 1.44
N LYS A 81 1.54 8.53 0.23
CA LYS A 81 0.19 8.04 -0.01
C LYS A 81 0.13 7.13 -1.22
N LEU A 82 -0.68 6.08 -1.11
CA LEU A 82 -1.04 5.15 -2.17
C LEU A 82 -2.57 5.05 -2.19
N LEU A 83 -3.25 5.96 -2.88
CA LEU A 83 -4.72 6.08 -2.84
C LEU A 83 -5.42 5.61 -4.12
N ASP A 84 -4.67 5.39 -5.19
CA ASP A 84 -5.24 5.08 -6.51
C ASP A 84 -5.34 3.57 -6.74
N ILE A 85 -6.57 3.06 -6.80
CA ILE A 85 -6.86 1.64 -7.00
C ILE A 85 -6.40 1.15 -8.38
N ASN A 86 -6.49 1.98 -9.42
CA ASN A 86 -6.12 1.54 -10.77
C ASN A 86 -4.61 1.34 -10.87
N THR A 87 -3.84 2.25 -10.28
CA THR A 87 -2.38 2.12 -10.14
C THR A 87 -2.03 0.85 -9.36
N ALA A 88 -2.72 0.59 -8.24
CA ALA A 88 -2.51 -0.64 -7.48
C ALA A 88 -2.83 -1.92 -8.29
N ILE A 89 -3.88 -1.89 -9.13
CA ILE A 89 -4.19 -3.00 -10.05
C ILE A 89 -3.05 -3.21 -11.05
N GLU A 90 -2.58 -2.13 -11.70
CA GLU A 90 -1.51 -2.20 -12.71
C GLU A 90 -0.20 -2.76 -12.13
N GLU A 91 0.19 -2.32 -10.93
CA GLU A 91 1.40 -2.79 -10.24
C GLU A 91 1.28 -4.24 -9.76
N VAL A 92 0.12 -4.65 -9.24
CA VAL A 92 -0.12 -6.04 -8.84
C VAL A 92 -0.20 -6.97 -10.05
N ASP A 93 -0.77 -6.53 -11.17
CA ASP A 93 -0.75 -7.28 -12.43
C ASP A 93 0.68 -7.50 -12.91
N LEU A 94 1.59 -6.53 -12.73
CA LEU A 94 3.00 -6.71 -13.03
C LEU A 94 3.60 -7.84 -12.17
N PHE A 95 3.37 -7.84 -10.84
CA PHE A 95 3.81 -8.94 -9.97
C PHE A 95 3.29 -10.30 -10.43
N LYS A 96 2.01 -10.38 -10.79
CA LYS A 96 1.39 -11.60 -11.31
C LYS A 96 2.02 -12.06 -12.63
N GLN A 97 2.34 -11.14 -13.55
CA GLN A 97 3.01 -11.46 -14.82
C GLN A 97 4.37 -12.16 -14.60
N TYR A 98 5.05 -11.89 -13.48
CA TYR A 98 6.31 -12.54 -13.10
C TYR A 98 6.13 -13.75 -12.16
N GLY A 99 4.93 -14.33 -12.11
CA GLY A 99 4.64 -15.56 -11.34
C GLY A 99 4.21 -15.31 -9.90
N GLY A 100 3.95 -14.05 -9.53
CA GLY A 100 3.37 -13.70 -8.24
C GLY A 100 2.02 -14.37 -7.99
N GLY A 101 1.83 -14.90 -6.78
CA GLY A 101 0.60 -15.57 -6.36
C GLY A 101 -0.17 -14.76 -5.32
N THR A 102 0.48 -14.39 -4.21
CA THR A 102 -0.19 -13.74 -3.07
C THR A 102 0.57 -12.50 -2.60
N LEU A 103 -0.18 -11.48 -2.17
CA LEU A 103 0.34 -10.32 -1.45
C LEU A 103 -0.33 -10.24 -0.07
N VAL A 104 0.46 -10.00 0.98
CA VAL A 104 -0.05 -9.70 2.32
C VAL A 104 -0.01 -8.19 2.51
N ASP A 105 -1.18 -7.56 2.42
CA ASP A 105 -1.33 -6.16 2.78
C ASP A 105 -1.32 -6.01 4.31
N VAL A 106 -0.34 -5.27 4.83
CA VAL A 106 -0.17 -5.05 6.27
C VAL A 106 -0.63 -3.66 6.71
N THR A 107 -1.44 -2.99 5.89
CA THR A 107 -2.07 -1.71 6.23
C THR A 107 -3.06 -1.93 7.37
N SER A 108 -2.80 -1.28 8.51
CA SER A 108 -3.59 -1.44 9.72
C SER A 108 -4.63 -0.33 9.90
N ILE A 109 -5.46 -0.49 10.93
CA ILE A 109 -6.22 0.63 11.48
C ILE A 109 -5.22 1.70 11.91
N GLY A 110 -5.45 2.95 11.50
CA GLY A 110 -4.56 4.09 11.73
C GLY A 110 -3.80 4.57 10.48
N ILE A 111 -3.63 3.72 9.46
CA ILE A 111 -2.97 4.07 8.19
C ILE A 111 -3.84 3.76 6.96
N ALA A 112 -5.16 3.92 7.14
CA ALA A 112 -6.19 3.82 6.11
C ALA A 112 -6.41 2.43 5.47
N ARG A 113 -6.45 1.35 6.28
CA ARG A 113 -6.84 0.01 5.80
C ARG A 113 -8.19 0.02 5.05
N ASP A 114 -8.20 -0.48 3.82
CA ASP A 114 -9.40 -0.60 2.98
C ASP A 114 -9.63 -2.04 2.44
N PRO A 115 -10.34 -2.91 3.19
CA PRO A 115 -10.61 -4.27 2.72
C PRO A 115 -11.53 -4.33 1.49
N ILE A 116 -12.33 -3.30 1.21
CA ILE A 116 -13.22 -3.26 0.04
C ILE A 116 -12.38 -2.96 -1.21
N GLY A 117 -11.47 -1.99 -1.12
CA GLY A 117 -10.47 -1.69 -2.14
C GLY A 117 -9.59 -2.90 -2.44
N LEU A 118 -9.06 -3.56 -1.42
CA LEU A 118 -8.26 -4.78 -1.59
C LEU A 118 -9.05 -5.91 -2.27
N ALA A 119 -10.31 -6.12 -1.91
CA ALA A 119 -11.17 -7.10 -2.57
C ALA A 119 -11.50 -6.72 -4.02
N ARG A 120 -11.48 -5.42 -4.37
CA ARG A 120 -11.60 -4.98 -5.76
C ARG A 120 -10.32 -5.29 -6.52
N ILE A 121 -9.14 -4.94 -5.99
CA ILE A 121 -7.85 -5.23 -6.61
C ILE A 121 -7.71 -6.74 -6.87
N SER A 122 -7.87 -7.57 -5.82
CA SER A 122 -7.78 -9.03 -5.93
C SER A 122 -8.72 -9.63 -6.97
N ARG A 123 -9.93 -9.09 -7.17
CA ARG A 123 -10.84 -9.60 -8.22
C ARG A 123 -10.39 -9.22 -9.65
N HIS A 124 -9.69 -8.10 -9.81
CA HIS A 124 -9.21 -7.66 -11.13
C HIS A 124 -7.92 -8.38 -11.50
N THR A 125 -7.02 -8.52 -10.53
CA THR A 125 -5.70 -9.10 -10.76
C THR A 125 -5.71 -10.61 -10.61
N GLY A 126 -6.73 -11.19 -9.97
CA GLY A 126 -6.86 -12.62 -9.66
C GLY A 126 -5.83 -13.08 -8.65
#